data_AF-A0AAU7RUY6-F1
#
_entry.id   AF-A0AAU7RUY6-F1
#
_cell.length_a   1.000
_cell.length_b   1.000
_cell.length_c   1.000
_cell.angle_alpha   90.00
_cell.angle_beta   90.00
_cell.angle_gamma   90.00
#
_symmetry.space_group_name_H-M   'P 1'
#
loop_
_entity.id
_entity.type
_entity.pdbx_description
1 polymer ?
#
loop_
_entity_poly.entity_id
_entity_poly.type
_entity_poly.pdbx_seq_one_letter_code
_entity_poly.pdbx_strand_id
1 'polypeptide(L)'
;MSNRDNFSTKVKNAVAARAGWHCSMAGCGKGTIGPSEEAPDAVANTGEAAHICAAAPGGRRYDASMTPEQRSDISNAIWLCADHARLIDRDEVTYTAPALRDMKREREKAAAIENLGRSGSTPVGGLLAIGPAVICTGNIATVSATSWTLELQHFLLGDQHDLIAFIDGFDRVSAEDRYILSNEFGDGRQLVQAPILTRHPGGLTLVCPIASAAQRIDAQKLGSILAAHPDTGDIYLDAQGHIARVEGVEALPQILQSLLSLQRGENVFRPKSGMRFFEYSEEFAGSPWLPELMKIDVIRQASIPKVDKAFKTEFTPLRCVIRVRGLELLAETPINQRLPVRLDMDIQGVGRRQTEVSVYMPTKEQMLERAKLAEEVQRNIAAAEASGRVR
;
A
#
# COMPACT_ATOMS: atom_id res chain seq x y z
N MET A 1 28.35 9.22 -40.78
CA MET A 1 28.34 9.19 -39.31
C MET A 1 26.90 9.26 -38.87
N SER A 2 26.41 8.29 -38.10
CA SER A 2 25.01 8.25 -37.68
C SER A 2 24.73 9.43 -36.74
N ASN A 3 23.83 10.34 -37.12
CA ASN A 3 23.44 11.54 -36.38
C ASN A 3 22.51 11.21 -35.18
N ARG A 4 22.78 10.10 -34.50
CA ARG A 4 21.93 9.52 -33.45
C ARG A 4 22.71 9.51 -32.14
N ASP A 5 22.16 10.17 -31.14
CA ASP A 5 22.74 10.29 -29.79
C ASP A 5 22.58 8.98 -29.02
N ASN A 6 23.37 7.98 -29.39
CA ASN A 6 23.33 6.64 -28.81
C ASN A 6 23.96 6.60 -27.42
N PHE A 7 23.40 5.76 -26.55
CA PHE A 7 23.99 5.50 -25.24
C PHE A 7 25.37 4.85 -25.37
N SER A 8 26.33 5.32 -24.57
CA SER A 8 27.61 4.65 -24.40
C SER A 8 27.42 3.26 -23.77
N THR A 9 28.37 2.34 -23.97
CA THR A 9 28.35 1.01 -23.33
C THR A 9 28.24 1.11 -21.81
N LYS A 10 28.88 2.12 -21.20
CA LYS A 10 28.79 2.41 -19.77
C LYS A 10 27.34 2.69 -19.34
N VAL A 11 26.62 3.53 -20.07
CA VAL A 11 25.21 3.85 -19.77
C VAL A 11 24.31 2.62 -19.96
N LYS A 12 24.51 1.86 -21.03
CA LYS A 12 23.75 0.62 -21.30
C LYS A 12 23.90 -0.39 -20.15
N ASN A 13 25.13 -0.65 -19.72
CA ASN A 13 25.40 -1.58 -18.62
C ASN A 13 24.85 -1.05 -17.29
N ALA A 14 24.98 0.25 -17.03
CA ALA A 14 24.46 0.86 -15.82
C ALA A 14 22.93 0.78 -15.73
N VAL A 15 22.20 1.11 -16.81
CA VAL A 15 20.74 1.00 -16.80
C VAL A 15 20.27 -0.45 -16.67
N ALA A 16 20.95 -1.39 -17.32
CA ALA A 16 20.66 -2.81 -17.20
C ALA A 16 20.86 -3.30 -15.75
N ALA A 17 22.00 -2.97 -15.14
CA ALA A 17 22.31 -3.35 -13.76
C ALA A 17 21.33 -2.73 -12.76
N ARG A 18 20.94 -1.45 -12.94
CA ARG A 18 19.93 -0.79 -12.11
C ARG A 18 18.56 -1.44 -12.20
N ALA A 19 18.20 -1.96 -13.37
CA ALA A 19 16.97 -2.72 -13.57
C ALA A 19 17.08 -4.19 -13.12
N GLY A 20 18.23 -4.60 -12.55
CA GLY A 20 18.49 -5.98 -12.17
C GLY A 20 18.53 -6.95 -13.36
N TRP A 21 18.83 -6.46 -14.56
CA TRP A 21 18.75 -7.20 -15.83
C TRP A 21 17.35 -7.76 -16.15
N HIS A 22 16.30 -7.13 -15.64
CA HIS A 22 14.91 -7.47 -15.96
C HIS A 22 14.23 -6.36 -16.77
N CYS A 23 13.31 -6.75 -17.65
CA CYS A 23 12.56 -5.79 -18.45
C CYS A 23 11.70 -4.86 -17.58
N SER A 24 11.84 -3.55 -17.80
CA SER A 24 11.08 -2.51 -17.09
C SER A 24 9.62 -2.36 -17.54
N MET A 25 9.18 -3.05 -18.59
CA MET A 25 7.78 -2.99 -19.04
C MET A 25 6.84 -3.48 -17.93
N ALA A 26 5.77 -2.71 -17.68
CA ALA A 26 4.73 -3.07 -16.72
C ALA A 26 4.15 -4.46 -17.06
N GLY A 27 4.12 -5.35 -16.06
CA GLY A 27 3.61 -6.72 -16.22
C GLY A 27 4.53 -7.71 -16.93
N CYS A 28 5.73 -7.30 -17.39
CA CYS A 28 6.68 -8.21 -18.03
C CYS A 28 7.68 -8.80 -17.04
N GLY A 29 8.59 -7.97 -16.50
CA GLY A 29 9.59 -8.39 -15.53
C GLY A 29 10.47 -9.57 -15.94
N LYS A 30 10.62 -9.88 -17.25
CA LYS A 30 11.42 -11.03 -17.69
C LYS A 30 12.92 -10.75 -17.58
N GLY A 31 13.69 -11.74 -17.15
CA GLY A 31 15.15 -11.70 -17.17
C GLY A 31 15.66 -11.60 -18.61
N THR A 32 16.65 -10.74 -18.84
CA THR A 32 17.19 -10.47 -20.17
C THR A 32 18.64 -10.91 -20.33
N ILE A 33 19.24 -11.52 -19.31
CA ILE A 33 20.62 -12.03 -19.34
C ILE A 33 20.66 -13.45 -18.78
N GLY A 34 21.52 -14.29 -19.35
CA GLY A 34 21.73 -15.66 -18.91
C GLY A 34 23.04 -16.25 -19.46
N PRO A 35 23.40 -17.47 -19.05
CA PRO A 35 24.57 -18.18 -19.58
C PRO A 35 24.41 -18.53 -21.06
N SER A 36 25.52 -18.67 -21.77
CA SER A 36 25.58 -19.18 -23.14
C SER A 36 26.50 -20.40 -23.21
N GLU A 37 26.10 -21.42 -23.97
CA GLU A 37 26.92 -22.63 -24.19
C GLU A 37 28.06 -22.41 -25.20
N GLU A 38 28.16 -21.23 -25.82
CA GLU A 38 29.22 -20.92 -26.81
C GLU A 38 30.63 -20.89 -26.19
N ALA A 39 30.75 -20.48 -24.92
CA ALA A 39 31.98 -20.53 -24.13
C ALA A 39 31.68 -20.38 -22.62
N PRO A 40 32.56 -20.85 -21.71
CA PRO A 40 32.35 -20.74 -20.26
C PRO A 40 32.17 -19.31 -19.72
N ASP A 41 32.71 -18.32 -20.40
CA ASP A 41 32.60 -16.89 -20.08
C ASP A 41 31.59 -16.14 -20.96
N ALA A 42 30.91 -16.83 -21.88
CA ALA A 42 29.91 -16.23 -22.75
C ALA A 42 28.57 -16.04 -22.04
N VAL A 43 27.92 -14.91 -22.34
CA VAL A 43 26.58 -14.57 -21.83
C VAL A 43 25.62 -14.31 -22.99
N ALA A 44 24.40 -14.81 -22.86
CA ALA A 44 23.29 -14.47 -23.75
C ALA A 44 22.57 -13.24 -23.18
N ASN A 45 22.42 -12.18 -23.97
CA ASN A 45 21.70 -10.97 -23.59
C ASN A 45 20.64 -10.62 -24.64
N THR A 46 19.37 -10.56 -24.23
CA THR A 46 18.22 -10.22 -25.06
C THR A 46 17.60 -8.86 -24.69
N GLY A 47 18.30 -8.08 -23.88
CA GLY A 47 17.87 -6.77 -23.39
C GLY A 47 18.52 -5.62 -24.17
N GLU A 48 17.78 -4.52 -24.24
CA GLU A 48 18.16 -3.31 -24.96
C GLU A 48 17.89 -2.08 -24.09
N ALA A 49 18.84 -1.14 -24.08
CA ALA A 49 18.64 0.18 -23.51
C ALA A 49 17.90 1.05 -24.54
N ALA A 50 16.60 1.24 -24.32
CA ALA A 50 15.76 2.05 -25.18
C ALA A 50 15.70 3.51 -24.71
N HIS A 51 15.50 4.41 -25.67
CA HIS A 51 15.36 5.84 -25.42
C HIS A 51 13.93 6.16 -24.98
N ILE A 52 13.77 6.85 -23.85
CA ILE A 52 12.48 7.39 -23.41
C ILE A 52 12.04 8.51 -24.36
N CYS A 53 12.88 9.52 -24.54
CA CYS A 53 12.78 10.53 -25.59
C CYS A 53 13.79 10.23 -26.72
N ALA A 54 13.37 10.33 -27.98
CA ALA A 54 14.17 9.90 -29.13
C ALA A 54 15.58 10.51 -29.19
N ALA A 55 16.52 9.70 -29.68
CA ALA A 55 17.94 10.04 -29.84
C ALA A 55 18.27 11.01 -30.99
N ALA A 56 17.29 11.32 -31.84
CA ALA A 56 17.48 12.17 -33.01
C ALA A 56 16.15 12.81 -33.45
N PRO A 57 16.20 13.99 -34.11
CA PRO A 57 15.02 14.61 -34.71
C PRO A 57 14.24 13.64 -35.59
N GLY A 58 12.91 13.69 -35.52
CA GLY A 58 12.01 12.80 -36.27
C GLY A 58 11.80 11.41 -35.65
N GLY A 59 12.49 11.09 -34.55
CA GLY A 59 12.18 9.91 -33.75
C GLY A 59 10.94 10.09 -32.86
N ARG A 60 10.36 8.96 -32.42
CA ARG A 60 9.21 8.93 -31.52
C ARG A 60 9.52 9.59 -30.19
N ARG A 61 8.60 10.41 -29.67
CA ARG A 61 8.81 11.21 -28.44
C ARG A 61 10.07 12.09 -28.48
N TYR A 62 10.51 12.56 -29.66
CA TYR A 62 11.65 13.47 -29.73
C TYR A 62 11.32 14.80 -29.03
N ASP A 63 12.20 15.23 -28.13
CA ASP A 63 12.09 16.51 -27.45
C ASP A 63 13.20 17.44 -27.94
N ALA A 64 12.80 18.52 -28.62
CA ALA A 64 13.71 19.50 -29.21
C ALA A 64 14.43 20.36 -28.15
N SER A 65 13.93 20.38 -26.92
CA SER A 65 14.57 21.11 -25.81
C SER A 65 15.75 20.35 -25.20
N MET A 66 15.87 19.05 -25.46
CA MET A 66 16.96 18.23 -24.94
C MET A 66 18.27 18.48 -25.69
N THR A 67 19.38 18.55 -24.96
CA THR A 67 20.73 18.54 -25.55
C THR A 67 21.15 17.12 -25.95
N PRO A 68 22.17 16.95 -26.83
CA PRO A 68 22.73 15.64 -27.14
C PRO A 68 23.18 14.85 -25.91
N GLU A 69 23.75 15.54 -24.92
CA GLU A 69 24.17 14.96 -23.65
C GLU A 69 22.98 14.43 -22.85
N GLN A 70 21.88 15.19 -22.78
CA GLN A 70 20.65 14.76 -22.12
C GLN A 70 19.98 13.59 -22.84
N ARG A 71 20.03 13.56 -24.18
CA ARG A 71 19.47 12.44 -24.96
C ARG A 71 20.23 11.13 -24.76
N SER A 72 21.53 11.22 -24.51
CA SER A 72 22.41 10.08 -24.26
C SER A 72 22.67 9.81 -22.76
N ASP A 73 21.99 10.53 -21.86
CA ASP A 73 22.10 10.35 -20.41
C ASP A 73 21.28 9.16 -19.91
N ILE A 74 21.70 8.59 -18.77
CA ILE A 74 21.02 7.45 -18.13
C ILE A 74 19.58 7.76 -17.70
N SER A 75 19.27 9.02 -17.40
CA SER A 75 17.90 9.46 -17.08
C SER A 75 16.93 9.32 -18.25
N ASN A 76 17.44 9.33 -19.49
CA ASN A 76 16.68 9.10 -20.71
C ASN A 76 16.67 7.63 -21.16
N ALA A 77 17.31 6.72 -20.42
CA ALA A 77 17.43 5.30 -20.76
C ALA A 77 16.48 4.43 -19.91
N ILE A 78 15.78 3.51 -20.56
CA ILE A 78 15.01 2.43 -19.93
C ILE A 78 15.50 1.07 -20.43
N TRP A 79 15.61 0.08 -19.54
CA TRP A 79 16.03 -1.28 -19.91
C TRP A 79 14.82 -2.14 -20.25
N LEU A 80 14.76 -2.65 -21.48
CA LEU A 80 13.64 -3.46 -21.96
C LEU A 80 14.16 -4.73 -22.62
N CYS A 81 13.32 -5.75 -22.75
CA CYS A 81 13.63 -6.82 -23.70
C CYS A 81 13.46 -6.33 -25.14
N ALA A 82 14.04 -7.08 -26.08
CA ALA A 82 13.91 -6.77 -27.51
C ALA A 82 12.46 -6.59 -27.99
N ASP A 83 11.50 -7.36 -27.46
CA ASP A 83 10.08 -7.25 -27.86
C ASP A 83 9.46 -5.93 -27.40
N HIS A 84 9.65 -5.58 -26.13
CA HIS A 84 9.09 -4.38 -25.55
C HIS A 84 9.83 -3.12 -25.99
N ALA A 85 11.14 -3.20 -26.25
CA ALA A 85 11.89 -2.12 -26.89
C ALA A 85 11.27 -1.76 -28.25
N ARG A 86 10.96 -2.77 -29.08
CA ARG A 86 10.26 -2.55 -30.35
C ARG A 86 8.82 -2.08 -30.18
N LEU A 87 8.12 -2.54 -29.15
CA LEU A 87 6.73 -2.15 -28.88
C LEU A 87 6.62 -0.66 -28.57
N ILE A 88 7.45 -0.15 -27.66
CA ILE A 88 7.39 1.26 -27.26
C ILE A 88 7.77 2.20 -28.41
N ASP A 89 8.57 1.74 -29.37
CA ASP A 89 8.94 2.51 -30.57
C ASP A 89 7.82 2.53 -31.63
N ARG A 90 6.81 1.67 -31.51
CA ARG A 90 5.67 1.60 -32.44
C ARG A 90 4.42 2.28 -31.92
N ASP A 91 4.29 2.49 -30.61
CA ASP A 91 3.12 3.08 -29.98
C ASP A 91 3.52 4.19 -28.98
N GLU A 92 3.72 5.40 -29.48
CA GLU A 92 4.06 6.55 -28.63
C GLU A 92 2.86 7.15 -27.89
N VAL A 93 1.64 6.77 -28.26
CA VAL A 93 0.40 7.26 -27.64
C VAL A 93 0.16 6.54 -26.32
N THR A 94 0.30 5.20 -26.31
CA THR A 94 0.20 4.41 -25.09
C THR A 94 1.46 4.57 -24.24
N TYR A 95 2.64 4.51 -24.86
CA TYR A 95 3.93 4.58 -24.16
C TYR A 95 4.52 5.99 -24.24
N THR A 96 3.89 6.91 -23.49
CA THR A 96 4.36 8.30 -23.36
C THR A 96 5.66 8.38 -22.54
N ALA A 97 6.42 9.47 -22.69
CA ALA A 97 7.66 9.66 -21.93
C ALA A 97 7.45 9.62 -20.39
N PRO A 98 6.39 10.24 -19.80
CA PRO A 98 6.08 10.07 -18.38
C PRO A 98 5.83 8.60 -17.98
N ALA A 99 5.02 7.88 -18.75
CA ALA A 99 4.71 6.47 -18.45
C ALA A 99 5.97 5.58 -18.46
N LEU A 100 6.88 5.81 -19.42
CA LEU A 100 8.16 5.08 -19.46
C LEU A 100 9.08 5.45 -18.28
N ARG A 101 9.09 6.71 -17.83
CA ARG A 101 9.84 7.10 -16.62
C ARG A 101 9.28 6.43 -15.37
N ASP A 102 7.96 6.28 -15.28
CA ASP A 102 7.31 5.56 -14.18
C ASP A 102 7.67 4.08 -14.20
N MET A 103 7.59 3.42 -15.36
CA MET A 103 8.01 2.03 -15.55
C MET A 103 9.47 1.79 -15.16
N LYS A 104 10.37 2.69 -15.56
CA LYS A 104 11.78 2.67 -15.14
C LYS A 104 11.90 2.72 -13.61
N ARG A 105 11.24 3.69 -12.98
CA ARG A 105 11.31 3.90 -11.52
C ARG A 105 10.79 2.68 -10.76
N GLU A 106 9.66 2.12 -11.15
CA GLU A 106 9.09 0.94 -10.49
C GLU A 106 9.99 -0.30 -10.63
N ARG A 107 10.61 -0.51 -11.79
CA ARG A 107 11.55 -1.64 -11.98
C ARG A 107 12.82 -1.48 -11.16
N GLU A 108 13.39 -0.28 -11.11
CA GLU A 108 14.59 -0.01 -10.30
C GLU A 108 14.29 -0.17 -8.80
N LYS A 109 13.11 0.27 -8.34
CA LYS A 109 12.63 0.04 -6.97
C LYS A 109 12.49 -1.44 -6.67
N ALA A 110 11.90 -2.21 -7.59
CA ALA A 110 11.76 -3.66 -7.43
C ALA A 110 13.11 -4.39 -7.43
N ALA A 111 14.05 -3.99 -8.29
CA ALA A 111 15.41 -4.55 -8.29
C ALA A 111 16.18 -4.24 -6.98
N ALA A 112 15.96 -3.06 -6.39
CA ALA A 112 16.50 -2.75 -5.07
C ALA A 112 15.96 -3.68 -3.97
N ILE A 113 14.67 -4.03 -4.03
CA ILE A 113 14.04 -4.99 -3.10
C ILE A 113 14.61 -6.41 -3.31
N GLU A 114 14.78 -6.85 -4.56
CA GLU A 114 15.35 -8.17 -4.89
C GLU A 114 16.78 -8.34 -4.36
N ASN A 115 17.61 -7.30 -4.51
CA ASN A 115 19.01 -7.30 -4.06
C ASN A 115 19.18 -7.36 -2.54
N LEU A 116 18.15 -7.05 -1.75
CA LEU A 116 18.17 -7.22 -0.29
C LEU A 116 18.05 -8.68 0.17
N GLY A 117 18.17 -9.66 -0.75
CA GLY A 117 18.31 -11.08 -0.43
C GLY A 117 17.05 -11.91 -0.63
N ARG A 118 16.29 -11.65 -1.70
CA ARG A 118 15.15 -12.51 -2.09
C ARG A 118 15.43 -13.19 -3.43
N SER A 119 15.77 -14.48 -3.38
CA SER A 119 15.76 -15.34 -4.56
C SER A 119 14.33 -15.47 -5.10
N GLY A 120 14.13 -15.04 -6.36
CA GLY A 120 13.14 -15.61 -7.28
C GLY A 120 11.83 -14.84 -7.52
N SER A 121 11.69 -14.35 -8.76
CA SER A 121 10.51 -13.81 -9.46
C SER A 121 10.10 -12.35 -9.17
N THR A 122 9.99 -11.58 -10.25
CA THR A 122 9.57 -10.17 -10.32
C THR A 122 8.08 -9.96 -9.94
N PRO A 123 7.66 -8.73 -9.61
CA PRO A 123 7.85 -8.05 -8.35
C PRO A 123 6.54 -7.93 -7.55
N VAL A 124 6.63 -8.15 -6.24
CA VAL A 124 5.56 -8.04 -5.23
C VAL A 124 4.50 -9.15 -5.35
N GLY A 125 4.79 -10.31 -4.74
CA GLY A 125 3.69 -11.06 -4.12
C GLY A 125 2.96 -10.12 -3.17
N GLY A 126 1.63 -10.06 -3.27
CA GLY A 126 0.81 -9.13 -2.51
C GLY A 126 1.18 -9.10 -1.02
N LEU A 127 1.18 -7.91 -0.42
CA LEU A 127 1.30 -7.80 1.02
C LEU A 127 0.03 -8.37 1.65
N LEU A 128 0.20 -9.32 2.57
CA LEU A 128 -0.87 -10.01 3.29
C LEU A 128 -0.73 -9.72 4.78
N ALA A 129 -1.83 -9.31 5.42
CA ALA A 129 -1.87 -9.12 6.87
C ALA A 129 -2.83 -10.14 7.52
N ILE A 130 -2.30 -10.97 8.42
CA ILE A 130 -3.03 -12.00 9.15
C ILE A 130 -3.14 -11.53 10.60
N GLY A 131 -4.29 -10.96 10.93
CA GLY A 131 -4.46 -10.19 12.15
C GLY A 131 -3.47 -9.03 12.27
N PRO A 132 -3.32 -8.45 13.48
CA PRO A 132 -2.45 -7.30 13.68
C PRO A 132 -0.96 -7.64 13.78
N ALA A 133 -0.61 -8.86 14.19
CA ALA A 133 0.76 -9.24 14.55
C ALA A 133 1.59 -9.77 13.37
N VAL A 134 0.95 -10.18 12.27
CA VAL A 134 1.65 -10.86 11.18
C VAL A 134 1.36 -10.14 9.86
N ILE A 135 2.41 -9.61 9.24
CA ILE A 135 2.37 -9.08 7.88
C ILE A 135 3.48 -9.73 7.08
N CYS A 136 3.14 -10.30 5.93
CA CYS A 136 4.09 -11.00 5.07
C CYS A 136 3.81 -10.75 3.60
N THR A 137 4.81 -10.95 2.75
CA THR A 137 4.56 -11.10 1.32
C THR A 137 4.09 -12.52 1.04
N GLY A 138 3.19 -12.66 0.08
CA GLY A 138 2.75 -13.95 -0.39
C GLY A 138 1.81 -13.81 -1.57
N ASN A 139 1.35 -14.95 -2.07
CA ASN A 139 0.38 -14.99 -3.16
C ASN A 139 -0.93 -15.59 -2.64
N ILE A 140 -2.05 -15.18 -3.24
CA ILE A 140 -3.34 -15.82 -3.00
C ILE A 140 -3.51 -16.92 -4.04
N ALA A 141 -3.22 -18.16 -3.65
CA ALA A 141 -3.30 -19.32 -4.54
C ALA A 141 -4.76 -19.70 -4.89
N THR A 142 -5.71 -19.48 -3.98
CA THR A 142 -7.11 -19.82 -4.23
C THR A 142 -8.07 -18.86 -3.54
N VAL A 143 -9.12 -18.48 -4.26
CA VAL A 143 -10.21 -17.62 -3.77
C VAL A 143 -11.53 -18.36 -3.92
N SER A 144 -12.27 -18.49 -2.84
CA SER A 144 -13.66 -18.94 -2.84
C SER A 144 -14.53 -18.03 -1.96
N ALA A 145 -15.84 -18.28 -1.94
CA ALA A 145 -16.76 -17.50 -1.11
C ALA A 145 -16.57 -17.71 0.40
N THR A 146 -15.96 -18.82 0.82
CA THR A 146 -15.85 -19.23 2.23
C THR A 146 -14.41 -19.46 2.70
N SER A 147 -13.44 -19.52 1.79
CA SER A 147 -12.05 -19.76 2.13
C SER A 147 -11.09 -19.13 1.13
N TRP A 148 -10.01 -18.52 1.63
CA TRP A 148 -8.85 -18.10 0.85
C TRP A 148 -7.65 -18.97 1.20
N THR A 149 -6.84 -19.33 0.20
CA THR A 149 -5.59 -20.07 0.40
C THR A 149 -4.43 -19.20 -0.01
N LEU A 150 -3.46 -19.05 0.89
CA LEU A 150 -2.33 -18.16 0.77
C LEU A 150 -1.03 -18.96 0.73
N GLU A 151 -0.09 -18.55 -0.12
CA GLU A 151 1.28 -19.03 -0.12
C GLU A 151 2.16 -17.95 0.51
N LEU A 152 2.57 -18.16 1.75
CA LEU A 152 3.34 -17.20 2.52
C LEU A 152 4.83 -17.32 2.15
N GLN A 153 5.48 -16.19 1.98
CA GLN A 153 6.89 -16.13 1.57
C GLN A 153 7.76 -15.53 2.67
N HIS A 154 7.67 -14.22 2.90
CA HIS A 154 8.57 -13.51 3.81
C HIS A 154 7.79 -12.59 4.74
N PHE A 155 8.05 -12.70 6.03
CA PHE A 155 7.43 -11.88 7.07
C PHE A 155 8.12 -10.52 7.15
N LEU A 156 7.36 -9.44 7.01
CA LEU A 156 7.81 -8.09 7.27
C LEU A 156 7.60 -7.69 8.73
N LEU A 157 6.49 -8.16 9.31
CA LEU A 157 6.15 -7.93 10.71
C LEU A 157 5.71 -9.27 11.30
N GLY A 158 6.28 -9.57 12.48
CA GLY A 158 6.13 -10.86 13.14
C GLY A 158 6.87 -11.99 12.43
N ASP A 159 6.63 -13.21 12.86
CA ASP A 159 7.23 -14.41 12.28
C ASP A 159 6.28 -15.63 12.23
N GLN A 160 6.83 -16.81 11.92
CA GLN A 160 6.07 -18.05 11.91
C GLN A 160 5.51 -18.42 13.31
N HIS A 161 6.20 -18.08 14.40
CA HIS A 161 5.74 -18.34 15.76
C HIS A 161 4.59 -17.41 16.14
N ASP A 162 4.64 -16.14 15.75
CA ASP A 162 3.52 -15.20 15.93
C ASP A 162 2.27 -15.67 15.19
N LEU A 163 2.44 -16.22 13.98
CA LEU A 163 1.35 -16.82 13.23
C LEU A 163 0.77 -18.05 13.94
N ILE A 164 1.62 -18.95 14.45
CA ILE A 164 1.18 -20.11 15.23
C ILE A 164 0.45 -19.67 16.50
N ALA A 165 0.98 -18.67 17.21
CA ALA A 165 0.36 -18.12 18.41
C ALA A 165 -1.00 -17.47 18.11
N PHE A 166 -1.14 -16.80 16.96
CA PHE A 166 -2.42 -16.29 16.49
C PHE A 166 -3.43 -17.41 16.21
N ILE A 167 -2.99 -18.51 15.59
CA ILE A 167 -3.85 -19.69 15.31
C ILE A 167 -4.27 -20.36 16.63
N ASP A 168 -3.34 -20.65 17.52
CA ASP A 168 -3.60 -21.31 18.81
C ASP A 168 -4.46 -20.44 19.73
N GLY A 169 -4.28 -19.12 19.68
CA GLY A 169 -5.00 -18.14 20.47
C GLY A 169 -6.28 -17.62 19.84
N PHE A 170 -6.69 -18.11 18.66
CA PHE A 170 -7.70 -17.50 17.80
C PHE A 170 -9.00 -17.12 18.52
N ASP A 171 -9.52 -18.01 19.36
CA ASP A 171 -10.79 -17.79 20.08
C ASP A 171 -10.71 -16.68 21.14
N ARG A 172 -9.50 -16.33 21.60
CA ARG A 172 -9.26 -15.25 22.57
C ARG A 172 -9.04 -13.89 21.91
N VAL A 173 -8.73 -13.87 20.62
CA VAL A 173 -8.52 -12.64 19.84
C VAL A 173 -9.85 -11.92 19.63
N SER A 174 -9.90 -10.59 19.62
CA SER A 174 -11.14 -9.86 19.32
C SER A 174 -11.57 -10.08 17.87
N ALA A 175 -12.87 -10.03 17.56
CA ALA A 175 -13.35 -10.18 16.18
C ALA A 175 -12.72 -9.16 15.21
N GLU A 176 -12.47 -7.93 15.68
CA GLU A 176 -11.81 -6.86 14.91
C GLU A 176 -10.34 -7.14 14.57
N ASP A 177 -9.69 -8.06 15.28
CA ASP A 177 -8.30 -8.48 15.06
C ASP A 177 -8.20 -9.85 14.35
N ARG A 178 -9.34 -10.52 14.08
CA ARG A 178 -9.40 -11.80 13.35
C ARG A 178 -9.65 -11.55 11.86
N TYR A 179 -8.61 -11.19 11.12
CA TYR A 179 -8.77 -10.86 9.70
C TYR A 179 -7.63 -11.35 8.82
N ILE A 180 -7.91 -11.39 7.52
CA ILE A 180 -6.92 -11.45 6.44
C ILE A 180 -7.12 -10.24 5.51
N LEU A 181 -6.05 -9.52 5.19
CA LEU A 181 -6.06 -8.38 4.28
C LEU A 181 -5.10 -8.63 3.12
N SER A 182 -5.42 -8.10 1.93
CA SER A 182 -4.56 -8.20 0.75
C SER A 182 -4.41 -6.87 0.04
N ASN A 183 -3.18 -6.40 -0.11
CA ASN A 183 -2.89 -5.19 -0.88
C ASN A 183 -3.19 -5.35 -2.36
N GLU A 184 -2.95 -6.54 -2.92
CA GLU A 184 -3.20 -6.83 -4.33
C GLU A 184 -4.69 -6.70 -4.64
N PHE A 185 -5.53 -7.27 -3.79
CA PHE A 185 -6.98 -7.18 -3.96
C PHE A 185 -7.55 -5.85 -3.50
N GLY A 186 -6.81 -5.09 -2.67
CA GLY A 186 -7.29 -3.87 -2.05
C GLY A 186 -8.45 -4.10 -1.09
N ASP A 187 -8.57 -5.31 -0.56
CA ASP A 187 -9.75 -5.82 0.17
C ASP A 187 -9.31 -6.83 1.24
N GLY A 188 -10.20 -7.13 2.18
CA GLY A 188 -9.95 -8.04 3.28
C GLY A 188 -11.19 -8.76 3.78
N ARG A 189 -11.00 -9.79 4.59
CA ARG A 189 -12.08 -10.62 5.13
C ARG A 189 -11.84 -10.88 6.61
N GLN A 190 -12.92 -10.92 7.36
CA GLN A 190 -12.88 -11.42 8.72
C GLN A 190 -12.75 -12.95 8.68
N LEU A 191 -11.94 -13.50 9.58
CA LEU A 191 -11.76 -14.93 9.74
C LEU A 191 -12.86 -15.48 10.64
N VAL A 192 -13.54 -16.54 10.19
CA VAL A 192 -14.63 -17.18 10.95
C VAL A 192 -14.14 -18.33 11.82
N GLN A 193 -12.99 -18.91 11.47
CA GLN A 193 -12.34 -20.00 12.20
C GLN A 193 -10.82 -19.80 12.14
N ALA A 194 -10.10 -20.49 13.03
CA ALA A 194 -8.65 -20.46 13.05
C ALA A 194 -8.09 -20.91 11.69
N PRO A 195 -7.12 -20.18 11.11
CA PRO A 195 -6.46 -20.60 9.89
C PRO A 195 -5.71 -21.93 10.04
N ILE A 196 -5.59 -22.68 8.96
CA ILE A 196 -4.84 -23.94 8.92
C ILE A 196 -3.50 -23.69 8.25
N LEU A 197 -2.41 -23.76 9.01
CA LEU A 197 -1.04 -23.62 8.51
C LEU A 197 -0.50 -25.00 8.10
N THR A 198 -0.08 -25.13 6.85
CA THR A 198 0.58 -26.32 6.33
C THR A 198 2.00 -25.97 5.89
N ARG A 199 2.98 -26.76 6.32
CA ARG A 199 4.37 -26.60 5.93
C ARG A 199 4.76 -27.67 4.91
N HIS A 200 5.33 -27.25 3.80
CA HIS A 200 5.85 -28.15 2.76
C HIS A 200 7.30 -27.79 2.44
N PRO A 201 8.02 -28.66 1.71
CA PRO A 201 9.41 -28.42 1.34
C PRO A 201 9.68 -27.10 0.60
N GLY A 202 8.66 -26.55 -0.09
CA GLY A 202 8.75 -25.31 -0.87
C GLY A 202 8.17 -24.05 -0.22
N GLY A 203 7.65 -24.10 1.02
CA GLY A 203 7.09 -22.93 1.69
C GLY A 203 6.00 -23.22 2.71
N LEU A 204 5.29 -22.16 3.11
CA LEU A 204 4.17 -22.21 4.05
C LEU A 204 2.88 -21.88 3.29
N THR A 205 1.85 -22.72 3.44
CA THR A 205 0.50 -22.41 2.94
C THR A 205 -0.44 -22.20 4.11
N LEU A 206 -1.26 -21.16 4.03
CA LEU A 206 -2.27 -20.83 5.03
C LEU A 206 -3.65 -20.90 4.39
N VAL A 207 -4.51 -21.77 4.90
CA VAL A 207 -5.92 -21.81 4.52
C VAL A 207 -6.71 -20.99 5.54
N CYS A 208 -7.40 -19.96 5.06
CA CYS A 208 -8.11 -18.97 5.84
C CYS A 208 -9.63 -19.12 5.62
N PRO A 209 -10.38 -19.70 6.57
CA PRO A 209 -11.83 -19.68 6.54
C PRO A 209 -12.35 -18.25 6.76
N ILE A 210 -13.10 -17.72 5.81
CA ILE A 210 -13.51 -16.31 5.78
C ILE A 210 -15.02 -16.12 5.86
N ALA A 211 -15.44 -14.98 6.42
CA ALA A 211 -16.80 -14.48 6.32
C ALA A 211 -17.07 -13.90 4.93
N SER A 212 -18.36 -13.69 4.61
CA SER A 212 -18.75 -12.87 3.47
C SER A 212 -18.19 -11.46 3.58
N ALA A 213 -17.95 -10.83 2.43
CA ALA A 213 -17.53 -9.43 2.39
C ALA A 213 -18.52 -8.55 3.17
N ALA A 214 -18.00 -7.66 4.02
CA ALA A 214 -18.85 -6.70 4.73
C ALA A 214 -19.62 -5.83 3.71
N GLN A 215 -20.85 -5.44 4.04
CA GLN A 215 -21.66 -4.62 3.14
C GLN A 215 -21.14 -3.18 3.09
N ARG A 216 -21.24 -2.53 1.92
CA ARG A 216 -20.96 -1.11 1.74
C ARG A 216 -22.25 -0.36 1.44
N ILE A 217 -22.35 0.85 1.97
CA ILE A 217 -23.44 1.76 1.63
C ILE A 217 -23.04 2.63 0.45
N ASP A 218 -24.03 3.08 -0.31
CA ASP A 218 -23.85 4.15 -1.28
C ASP A 218 -23.25 5.39 -0.60
N ALA A 219 -22.25 6.01 -1.20
CA ALA A 219 -21.58 7.18 -0.64
C ALA A 219 -22.54 8.36 -0.40
N GLN A 220 -23.61 8.47 -1.19
CA GLN A 220 -24.65 9.49 -0.97
C GLN A 220 -25.41 9.26 0.35
N LYS A 221 -25.33 8.06 0.94
CA LYS A 221 -25.99 7.68 2.20
C LYS A 221 -25.05 7.76 3.41
N LEU A 222 -23.87 8.36 3.30
CA LEU A 222 -22.95 8.56 4.43
C LEU A 222 -23.56 9.41 5.56
N GLY A 223 -24.63 10.15 5.28
CA GLY A 223 -25.28 11.05 6.23
C GLY A 223 -24.57 12.41 6.27
N SER A 224 -24.82 13.17 7.33
CA SER A 224 -24.31 14.52 7.49
C SER A 224 -23.45 14.64 8.76
N ILE A 225 -22.29 15.29 8.64
CA ILE A 225 -21.38 15.60 9.75
C ILE A 225 -21.16 17.10 9.86
N LEU A 226 -20.61 17.57 10.99
CA LEU A 226 -20.16 18.96 11.12
C LEU A 226 -19.01 19.21 10.13
N ALA A 227 -19.07 20.31 9.39
CA ALA A 227 -18.00 20.69 8.47
C ALA A 227 -16.84 21.33 9.23
N ALA A 228 -15.61 20.93 8.88
CA ALA A 228 -14.40 21.60 9.32
C ALA A 228 -14.06 22.75 8.36
N HIS A 229 -13.65 23.89 8.89
CA HIS A 229 -13.25 25.04 8.09
C HIS A 229 -12.05 24.66 7.20
N PRO A 230 -12.05 24.97 5.90
CA PRO A 230 -11.00 24.54 4.98
C PRO A 230 -9.59 24.96 5.42
N ASP A 231 -9.46 26.18 5.98
CA ASP A 231 -8.16 26.73 6.36
C ASP A 231 -7.73 26.40 7.80
N THR A 232 -8.66 26.42 8.77
CA THR A 232 -8.31 26.27 10.19
C THR A 232 -8.54 24.85 10.70
N GLY A 233 -9.44 24.09 10.06
CA GLY A 233 -9.89 22.78 10.53
C GLY A 233 -10.88 22.83 11.69
N ASP A 234 -11.31 24.02 12.12
CA ASP A 234 -12.25 24.20 13.23
C ASP A 234 -13.71 24.10 12.79
N ILE A 235 -14.61 23.90 13.76
CA ILE A 235 -16.05 24.03 13.54
C ILE A 235 -16.37 25.51 13.29
N TYR A 236 -17.12 25.79 12.23
CA TYR A 236 -17.48 27.15 11.85
C TYR A 236 -18.98 27.28 11.56
N LEU A 237 -19.45 28.53 11.46
CA LEU A 237 -20.82 28.82 11.06
C LEU A 237 -20.90 29.06 9.55
N ASP A 238 -21.97 28.60 8.91
CA ASP A 238 -22.27 28.89 7.52
C ASP A 238 -22.71 30.36 7.32
N ALA A 239 -22.95 30.74 6.07
CA ALA A 239 -23.36 32.10 5.72
C ALA A 239 -24.72 32.52 6.33
N GLN A 240 -25.50 31.57 6.83
CA GLN A 240 -26.79 31.78 7.48
C GLN A 240 -26.68 31.80 9.01
N GLY A 241 -25.47 31.59 9.56
CA GLY A 241 -25.22 31.57 11.00
C GLY A 241 -25.53 30.23 11.68
N HIS A 242 -25.78 29.16 10.93
CA HIS A 242 -25.92 27.81 11.49
C HIS A 242 -24.56 27.12 11.55
N ILE A 243 -24.42 26.08 12.39
CA ILE A 243 -23.20 25.27 12.39
C ILE A 243 -23.07 24.60 11.03
N ALA A 244 -21.95 24.84 10.34
CA ALA A 244 -21.70 24.33 9.01
C ALA A 244 -21.70 22.80 9.01
N ARG A 245 -22.25 22.20 7.95
CA ARG A 245 -22.38 20.75 7.78
C ARG A 245 -21.95 20.33 6.39
N VAL A 246 -21.44 19.11 6.28
CA VAL A 246 -21.12 18.45 5.01
C VAL A 246 -21.76 17.07 4.99
N GLU A 247 -22.25 16.63 3.84
CA GLU A 247 -23.06 15.42 3.74
C GLU A 247 -22.78 14.57 2.50
N GLY A 248 -23.24 13.33 2.55
CA GLY A 248 -23.14 12.38 1.45
C GLY A 248 -21.69 12.16 1.03
N VAL A 249 -21.47 12.14 -0.29
CA VAL A 249 -20.13 11.90 -0.86
C VAL A 249 -19.13 13.02 -0.52
N GLU A 250 -19.60 14.26 -0.33
CA GLU A 250 -18.73 15.40 -0.02
C GLU A 250 -18.19 15.36 1.41
N ALA A 251 -18.82 14.59 2.30
CA ALA A 251 -18.30 14.35 3.65
C ALA A 251 -17.11 13.39 3.67
N LEU A 252 -16.92 12.59 2.60
CA LEU A 252 -15.94 11.52 2.57
C LEU A 252 -14.49 11.99 2.80
N PRO A 253 -13.97 13.07 2.18
CA PRO A 253 -12.61 13.54 2.45
C PRO A 253 -12.38 13.87 3.92
N GLN A 254 -13.34 14.51 4.59
CA GLN A 254 -13.24 14.84 6.01
C GLN A 254 -13.33 13.58 6.89
N ILE A 255 -14.16 12.60 6.53
CA ILE A 255 -14.24 11.29 7.21
C ILE A 255 -12.91 10.56 7.11
N LEU A 256 -12.34 10.48 5.89
CA LEU A 256 -11.04 9.86 5.64
C LEU A 256 -9.96 10.54 6.48
N GLN A 257 -9.85 11.87 6.40
CA GLN A 257 -8.85 12.61 7.16
C GLN A 257 -8.98 12.35 8.67
N SER A 258 -10.19 12.43 9.21
CA SER A 258 -10.43 12.23 10.65
C SER A 258 -10.08 10.81 11.09
N LEU A 259 -10.50 9.80 10.31
CA LEU A 259 -10.28 8.41 10.63
C LEU A 259 -8.80 8.04 10.54
N LEU A 260 -8.13 8.47 9.48
CA LEU A 260 -6.71 8.15 9.24
C LEU A 260 -5.78 8.88 10.20
N SER A 261 -6.22 10.01 10.75
CA SER A 261 -5.48 10.82 11.72
C SER A 261 -5.46 10.25 13.13
N LEU A 262 -6.42 9.38 13.49
CA LEU A 262 -6.44 8.76 14.82
C LEU A 262 -5.46 7.59 14.84
N GLN A 263 -4.32 7.74 15.51
CA GLN A 263 -3.33 6.69 15.67
C GLN A 263 -3.68 5.74 16.81
N ARG A 264 -3.30 4.48 16.63
CA ARG A 264 -3.44 3.43 17.64
C ARG A 264 -2.63 3.81 18.87
N GLY A 265 -3.31 3.85 20.02
CA GLY A 265 -2.76 4.26 21.31
C GLY A 265 -3.22 5.65 21.77
N GLU A 266 -3.75 6.49 20.89
CA GLU A 266 -4.22 7.83 21.28
C GLU A 266 -5.53 7.79 22.08
N ASN A 267 -6.43 6.86 21.74
CA ASN A 267 -7.69 6.70 22.47
C ASN A 267 -7.47 5.89 23.76
N VAL A 268 -7.40 6.58 24.90
CA VAL A 268 -7.18 5.98 26.22
C VAL A 268 -8.23 4.96 26.65
N PHE A 269 -9.46 5.08 26.14
CA PHE A 269 -10.56 4.14 26.43
C PHE A 269 -10.53 2.92 25.50
N ARG A 270 -9.96 3.07 24.30
CA ARG A 270 -9.80 2.01 23.31
C ARG A 270 -8.41 2.05 22.69
N PRO A 271 -7.34 1.66 23.42
CA PRO A 271 -5.96 1.84 22.96
C PRO A 271 -5.61 1.09 21.68
N LYS A 272 -6.36 0.02 21.35
CA LYS A 272 -6.19 -0.75 20.10
C LYS A 272 -6.90 -0.14 18.89
N SER A 273 -7.73 0.90 19.08
CA SER A 273 -8.44 1.57 18.00
C SER A 273 -7.56 2.62 17.31
N GLY A 274 -7.80 2.84 16.01
CA GLY A 274 -7.06 3.82 15.21
C GLY A 274 -6.25 3.15 14.11
N MET A 275 -5.34 3.93 13.53
CA MET A 275 -4.40 3.56 12.49
C MET A 275 -3.05 3.19 13.05
N ARG A 276 -2.30 2.36 12.33
CA ARG A 276 -0.92 1.99 12.67
C ARG A 276 0.11 2.81 11.90
N PHE A 277 -0.27 3.96 11.33
CA PHE A 277 0.64 4.75 10.50
C PHE A 277 1.84 5.23 11.30
N PHE A 278 1.64 5.68 12.55
CA PHE A 278 2.76 6.07 13.42
C PHE A 278 3.74 4.91 13.63
N GLU A 279 3.24 3.73 13.98
CA GLU A 279 4.06 2.51 14.19
C GLU A 279 4.85 2.14 12.94
N TYR A 280 4.20 2.13 11.77
CA TYR A 280 4.86 1.82 10.51
C TYR A 280 5.89 2.88 10.14
N SER A 281 5.62 4.17 10.39
CA SER A 281 6.57 5.23 10.11
C SER A 281 7.83 5.12 10.97
N GLU A 282 7.71 4.76 12.25
CA GLU A 282 8.87 4.56 13.13
C GLU A 282 9.80 3.44 12.64
N GLU A 283 9.23 2.36 12.10
CA GLU A 283 10.00 1.16 11.73
C GLU A 283 10.42 1.15 10.24
N PHE A 284 9.61 1.74 9.37
CA PHE A 284 9.73 1.61 7.91
C PHE A 284 9.93 2.94 7.17
N ALA A 285 10.22 4.05 7.87
CA ALA A 285 10.51 5.35 7.24
C ALA A 285 11.57 5.24 6.12
N GLY A 286 11.31 5.90 4.99
CA GLY A 286 12.18 5.87 3.81
C GLY A 286 12.22 4.53 3.07
N SER A 287 11.54 3.50 3.56
CA SER A 287 11.47 2.20 2.89
C SER A 287 10.36 2.15 1.83
N PRO A 288 10.50 1.30 0.80
CA PRO A 288 9.44 1.08 -0.18
C PRO A 288 8.19 0.42 0.41
N TRP A 289 8.26 -0.12 1.63
CA TRP A 289 7.18 -0.82 2.30
C TRP A 289 6.20 0.09 3.04
N LEU A 290 6.63 1.29 3.43
CA LEU A 290 5.80 2.18 4.24
C LEU A 290 4.45 2.50 3.58
N PRO A 291 4.36 2.92 2.31
CA PRO A 291 3.07 3.17 1.66
C PRO A 291 2.21 1.91 1.55
N GLU A 292 2.82 0.75 1.36
CA GLU A 292 2.12 -0.54 1.26
C GLU A 292 1.57 -0.99 2.61
N LEU A 293 2.30 -0.79 3.70
CA LEU A 293 1.86 -1.07 5.07
C LEU A 293 0.72 -0.13 5.48
N MET A 294 0.84 1.16 5.14
CA MET A 294 -0.24 2.12 5.34
C MET A 294 -1.48 1.73 4.53
N LYS A 295 -1.32 1.32 3.26
CA LYS A 295 -2.42 0.82 2.43
C LYS A 295 -3.14 -0.37 3.07
N ILE A 296 -2.40 -1.35 3.62
CA ILE A 296 -2.98 -2.49 4.36
C ILE A 296 -3.92 -2.00 5.47
N ASP A 297 -3.52 -0.97 6.21
CA ASP A 297 -4.32 -0.51 7.34
C ASP A 297 -5.54 0.31 6.89
N VAL A 298 -5.47 1.01 5.74
CA VAL A 298 -6.68 1.58 5.10
C VAL A 298 -7.63 0.47 4.64
N ILE A 299 -7.11 -0.60 4.06
CA ILE A 299 -7.90 -1.78 3.66
C ILE A 299 -8.61 -2.37 4.87
N ARG A 300 -7.95 -2.44 6.04
CA ARG A 300 -8.59 -2.89 7.28
C ARG A 300 -9.82 -2.06 7.62
N GLN A 301 -9.69 -0.73 7.57
CA GLN A 301 -10.81 0.19 7.88
C GLN A 301 -11.93 0.13 6.85
N ALA A 302 -11.60 -0.20 5.60
CA ALA A 302 -12.59 -0.45 4.56
C ALA A 302 -13.29 -1.79 4.72
N SER A 303 -12.60 -2.84 5.16
CA SER A 303 -13.03 -4.23 4.98
C SER A 303 -13.48 -4.93 6.25
N ILE A 304 -12.90 -4.58 7.40
CA ILE A 304 -13.14 -5.26 8.67
C ILE A 304 -14.20 -4.50 9.46
N PRO A 305 -15.36 -5.11 9.69
CA PRO A 305 -16.43 -4.45 10.40
C PRO A 305 -16.10 -4.27 11.89
N LYS A 306 -16.68 -3.24 12.48
CA LYS A 306 -16.74 -3.02 13.92
C LYS A 306 -18.18 -3.19 14.38
N VAL A 307 -18.33 -3.65 15.61
CA VAL A 307 -19.65 -3.77 16.26
C VAL A 307 -19.88 -2.53 17.11
N ASP A 308 -20.94 -1.79 16.78
CA ASP A 308 -21.47 -0.78 17.66
C ASP A 308 -22.22 -1.46 18.80
N LYS A 309 -21.64 -1.43 20.01
CA LYS A 309 -22.28 -2.02 21.19
C LYS A 309 -23.59 -1.32 21.58
N ALA A 310 -23.73 -0.03 21.29
CA ALA A 310 -24.91 0.76 21.65
C ALA A 310 -26.08 0.43 20.71
N PHE A 311 -25.82 0.35 19.42
CA PHE A 311 -26.87 0.13 18.41
C PHE A 311 -26.96 -1.32 17.90
N LYS A 312 -26.05 -2.20 18.34
CA LYS A 312 -25.91 -3.60 17.87
C LYS A 312 -25.82 -3.72 16.35
N THR A 313 -25.24 -2.72 15.70
CA THR A 313 -25.04 -2.67 14.26
C THR A 313 -23.59 -2.98 13.93
N GLU A 314 -23.40 -3.64 12.80
CA GLU A 314 -22.09 -3.97 12.25
C GLU A 314 -21.82 -3.09 11.04
N PHE A 315 -20.68 -2.40 11.03
CA PHE A 315 -20.29 -1.55 9.90
C PHE A 315 -18.77 -1.45 9.77
N THR A 316 -18.28 -1.26 8.55
CA THR A 316 -16.87 -0.93 8.34
C THR A 316 -16.63 0.56 8.58
N PRO A 317 -15.53 0.97 9.23
CA PRO A 317 -15.22 2.38 9.46
C PRO A 317 -15.26 3.24 8.19
N LEU A 318 -14.74 2.74 7.06
CA LEU A 318 -14.90 3.36 5.74
C LEU A 318 -16.10 2.74 4.98
N ARG A 319 -17.30 3.17 5.38
CA ARG A 319 -18.58 2.53 5.06
C ARG A 319 -18.93 2.41 3.56
N CYS A 320 -18.36 3.27 2.71
CA CYS A 320 -18.64 3.29 1.27
C CYS A 320 -17.45 2.86 0.40
N VAL A 321 -16.29 2.56 1.00
CA VAL A 321 -15.07 2.18 0.25
C VAL A 321 -15.10 0.70 -0.04
N ILE A 322 -15.27 0.34 -1.31
CA ILE A 322 -15.32 -1.06 -1.76
C ILE A 322 -13.92 -1.67 -1.78
N ARG A 323 -12.96 -0.93 -2.34
CA ARG A 323 -11.60 -1.40 -2.57
C ARG A 323 -10.60 -0.25 -2.48
N VAL A 324 -9.45 -0.50 -1.88
CA VAL A 324 -8.32 0.45 -1.84
C VAL A 324 -7.30 0.03 -2.90
N ARG A 325 -7.21 0.80 -3.99
CA ARG A 325 -6.32 0.54 -5.12
C ARG A 325 -4.89 0.95 -4.80
N GLY A 326 -4.71 2.09 -4.14
CA GLY A 326 -3.38 2.64 -3.86
C GLY A 326 -3.38 3.65 -2.73
N LEU A 327 -2.18 3.84 -2.17
CA LEU A 327 -1.84 4.90 -1.24
C LEU A 327 -0.47 5.46 -1.64
N GLU A 328 -0.42 6.76 -1.88
CA GLU A 328 0.79 7.49 -2.22
C GLU A 328 1.10 8.50 -1.12
N LEU A 329 2.35 8.55 -0.68
CA LEU A 329 2.85 9.59 0.22
C LEU A 329 3.25 10.81 -0.63
N LEU A 330 2.63 11.96 -0.38
CA LEU A 330 2.92 13.20 -1.11
C LEU A 330 4.08 13.99 -0.49
N ALA A 331 4.58 13.55 0.67
CA ALA A 331 5.78 14.04 1.32
C ALA A 331 6.53 12.86 1.95
N GLU A 332 7.87 12.95 2.00
CA GLU A 332 8.72 11.93 2.62
C GLU A 332 8.55 11.88 4.15
N THR A 333 8.31 13.03 4.77
CA THR A 333 8.12 13.18 6.21
C THR A 333 6.96 14.13 6.54
N PRO A 334 6.32 14.00 7.71
CA PRO A 334 5.25 14.91 8.11
C PRO A 334 5.78 16.34 8.31
N ILE A 335 5.07 17.33 7.77
CA ILE A 335 5.34 18.77 7.98
C ILE A 335 4.31 19.28 8.98
N ASN A 336 4.74 19.90 10.09
CA ASN A 336 3.85 20.33 11.17
C ASN A 336 2.91 19.21 11.65
N GLN A 337 3.45 18.00 11.84
CA GLN A 337 2.70 16.80 12.24
C GLN A 337 1.58 16.42 11.25
N ARG A 338 1.67 16.85 9.99
CA ARG A 338 0.72 16.51 8.93
C ARG A 338 1.44 15.81 7.79
N LEU A 339 0.99 14.60 7.47
CA LEU A 339 1.48 13.80 6.36
C LEU A 339 0.42 13.83 5.24
N PRO A 340 0.68 14.55 4.13
CA PRO A 340 -0.22 14.53 2.99
C PRO A 340 -0.14 13.18 2.28
N VAL A 341 -1.29 12.55 2.07
CA VAL A 341 -1.41 11.26 1.38
C VAL A 341 -2.49 11.33 0.32
N ARG A 342 -2.28 10.64 -0.81
CA ARG A 342 -3.28 10.44 -1.85
C ARG A 342 -3.75 8.99 -1.83
N LEU A 343 -5.06 8.80 -1.74
CA LEU A 343 -5.71 7.51 -1.78
C LEU A 343 -6.38 7.33 -3.13
N ASP A 344 -6.27 6.13 -3.70
CA ASP A 344 -7.01 5.71 -4.88
C ASP A 344 -7.95 4.57 -4.50
N MET A 345 -9.26 4.76 -4.65
CA MET A 345 -10.27 3.86 -4.09
C MET A 345 -11.46 3.70 -5.03
N ASP A 346 -12.07 2.51 -5.00
CA ASP A 346 -13.38 2.26 -5.59
C ASP A 346 -14.46 2.57 -4.54
N ILE A 347 -15.36 3.51 -4.84
CA ILE A 347 -16.39 3.99 -3.93
C ILE A 347 -17.78 3.53 -4.41
N GLN A 348 -18.56 2.94 -3.51
CA GLN A 348 -19.93 2.52 -3.78
C GLN A 348 -20.82 3.71 -4.14
N GLY A 349 -21.48 3.64 -5.31
CA GLY A 349 -22.34 4.71 -5.82
C GLY A 349 -21.62 5.82 -6.59
N VAL A 350 -20.28 5.81 -6.64
CA VAL A 350 -19.47 6.87 -7.28
C VAL A 350 -18.49 6.31 -8.32
N GLY A 351 -17.90 5.13 -8.06
CA GLY A 351 -16.85 4.56 -8.88
C GLY A 351 -15.45 4.88 -8.34
N ARG A 352 -14.43 4.76 -9.19
CA ARG A 352 -13.03 5.01 -8.80
C ARG A 352 -12.79 6.50 -8.59
N ARG A 353 -12.19 6.87 -7.46
CA ARG A 353 -11.87 8.25 -7.11
C ARG A 353 -10.53 8.33 -6.41
N GLN A 354 -9.77 9.37 -6.74
CA GLN A 354 -8.60 9.77 -5.97
C GLN A 354 -8.98 10.84 -4.95
N THR A 355 -8.44 10.76 -3.75
CA THR A 355 -8.70 11.73 -2.68
C THR A 355 -7.43 11.99 -1.90
N GLU A 356 -7.10 13.28 -1.76
CA GLU A 356 -5.97 13.74 -0.98
C GLU A 356 -6.46 14.16 0.41
N VAL A 357 -5.72 13.74 1.43
CA VAL A 357 -6.01 14.09 2.83
C VAL A 357 -4.74 14.38 3.59
N SER A 358 -4.84 15.21 4.62
CA SER A 358 -3.73 15.62 5.47
C SER A 358 -3.79 14.88 6.81
N VAL A 359 -3.09 13.76 6.90
CA VAL A 359 -3.14 12.84 8.05
C VAL A 359 -2.33 13.42 9.21
N TYR A 360 -2.94 13.54 10.38
CA TYR A 360 -2.20 13.89 11.60
C TYR A 360 -1.29 12.74 12.04
N MET A 361 -0.02 13.07 12.24
CA MET A 361 1.04 12.17 12.67
C MET A 361 1.65 12.72 13.97
N PRO A 362 1.26 12.18 15.14
CA PRO A 362 1.76 12.64 16.43
C PRO A 362 3.26 12.36 16.57
N THR A 363 3.91 13.11 17.47
CA THR A 363 5.32 12.85 17.80
C THR A 363 5.46 11.66 18.73
N LYS A 364 6.67 11.10 18.80
CA LYS A 364 7.00 10.00 19.70
C LYS A 364 6.75 10.36 21.16
N GLU A 365 7.06 11.58 21.57
CA GLU A 365 6.81 12.07 22.92
C GLU A 365 5.32 12.10 23.26
N GLN A 366 4.49 12.60 22.33
CA GLN A 366 3.03 12.62 22.49
C GLN A 366 2.47 11.21 22.61
N MET A 367 2.94 10.27 21.78
CA MET A 367 2.51 8.86 21.85
C MET A 367 2.91 8.19 23.17
N LEU A 368 4.11 8.47 23.69
CA LEU A 368 4.57 7.97 24.98
C LEU A 368 3.75 8.55 26.16
N GLU A 369 3.41 9.84 26.11
CA GLU A 369 2.54 10.47 27.11
C GLU A 369 1.14 9.86 27.10
N ARG A 370 0.56 9.68 25.91
CA ARG A 370 -0.75 9.04 25.74
C ARG A 370 -0.75 7.59 26.23
N ALA A 371 0.33 6.84 25.98
CA ALA A 371 0.46 5.47 26.47
C ALA A 371 0.43 5.40 28.01
N LYS A 372 1.17 6.28 28.69
CA LYS A 372 1.16 6.37 30.17
C LYS A 372 -0.24 6.69 30.71
N LEU A 373 -0.91 7.66 30.09
CA LEU A 373 -2.27 8.04 30.48
C LEU A 373 -3.26 6.89 30.24
N ALA A 374 -3.13 6.17 29.13
CA ALA A 374 -3.96 5.01 28.83
C ALA A 374 -3.79 3.91 29.87
N GLU A 375 -2.55 3.58 30.28
CA GLU A 375 -2.29 2.60 31.34
C GLU A 375 -2.90 3.00 32.69
N GLU A 376 -2.83 4.28 33.05
CA GLU A 376 -3.47 4.80 34.26
C GLU A 376 -5.00 4.68 34.20
N VAL A 377 -5.61 5.13 33.11
CA VAL A 377 -7.07 5.06 32.91
C VAL A 377 -7.55 3.62 32.93
N GLN A 378 -6.87 2.69 32.25
CA GLN A 378 -7.24 1.28 32.22
C GLN A 378 -7.13 0.63 33.61
N ARG A 379 -6.10 0.96 34.40
CA ARG A 379 -5.99 0.51 35.79
C ARG A 379 -7.14 1.03 36.64
N ASN A 380 -7.51 2.30 36.48
CA ASN A 380 -8.62 2.90 37.22
C ASN A 380 -9.98 2.27 36.85
N ILE A 381 -10.21 1.98 35.56
CA ILE A 381 -11.40 1.27 35.09
C ILE A 381 -11.46 -0.12 35.72
N ALA A 382 -10.38 -0.90 35.65
CA ALA A 382 -10.32 -2.24 36.23
C ALA A 382 -10.57 -2.23 37.75
N ALA A 383 -10.03 -1.24 38.48
CA ALA A 383 -10.27 -1.06 39.91
C ALA A 383 -11.73 -0.66 40.22
N ALA A 384 -12.34 0.16 39.37
CA ALA A 384 -13.75 0.55 39.51
C ALA A 384 -14.70 -0.63 39.25
N GLU A 385 -14.41 -1.45 38.24
CA GLU A 385 -15.14 -2.69 37.94
C GLU A 385 -15.02 -3.70 39.09
N ALA A 386 -13.81 -3.92 39.62
CA ALA A 386 -13.57 -4.81 40.75
C ALA A 386 -14.24 -4.35 42.06
N SER A 387 -14.47 -3.05 42.22
CA SER A 387 -15.15 -2.48 43.40
C SER A 387 -16.67 -2.34 43.24
N GLY A 388 -17.25 -2.80 42.13
CA GLY A 388 -18.70 -2.75 41.87
C GLY A 388 -19.25 -1.32 41.71
N ARG A 389 -18.39 -0.35 41.42
CA ARG A 389 -18.75 1.08 41.29
C ARG A 389 -19.18 1.47 39.87
N VAL A 390 -19.09 0.55 38.91
CA VAL A 390 -19.55 0.75 37.53
C VAL A 390 -20.91 0.06 37.38
N ARG A 391 -21.98 0.85 37.19
CA ARG A 391 -23.31 0.38 36.79
C ARG A 391 -23.43 0.43 35.28
#